data_AF-A0A2M8BDX1-F1
#
_entry.id   AF-A0A2M8BDX1-F1
#
_cell.length_a   1.000
_cell.length_b   1.000
_cell.length_c   1.000
_cell.angle_alpha   90.00
_cell.angle_beta   90.00
_cell.angle_gamma   90.00
#
_symmetry.space_group_name_H-M   'P 1'
#
loop_
_entity.id
_entity.type
_entity.pdbx_description
1 polymer ?
#
loop_
_entity_poly.entity_id
_entity_poly.type
_entity_poly.pdbx_seq_one_letter_code
_entity_poly.pdbx_strand_id
1 'polypeptide(L)'
;MNGVKLDRSGFTSISRHLARFGESSDNKRMLEKLDAIAAGELEATGYDVRFLTHEQREFERYTARGWTDGLPLDMDEQHRLWNTEHTCALEDYGVNVMRFPLFHPAALEDSDDW
;
A
#
# COMPACT_ATOMS: atom_id res chain seq x y z
N MET A 1 18.16 0.18 -16.37
CA MET A 1 17.00 0.19 -15.46
C MET A 1 17.50 0.78 -14.15
N ASN A 2 17.14 2.02 -13.84
CA ASN A 2 17.57 2.63 -12.59
C ASN A 2 16.68 2.04 -11.50
N GLY A 3 17.22 1.10 -10.72
CA GLY A 3 16.53 0.52 -9.58
C GLY A 3 16.07 1.64 -8.65
N VAL A 4 14.78 1.67 -8.35
CA VAL A 4 14.22 2.56 -7.33
C VAL A 4 14.95 2.22 -6.03
N LYS A 5 15.78 3.13 -5.53
CA LYS A 5 16.33 3.00 -4.18
C LYS A 5 15.19 3.22 -3.20
N LEU A 6 14.69 2.12 -2.65
CA LEU A 6 13.76 2.09 -1.55
C LEU A 6 14.40 2.78 -0.34
N ASP A 7 14.07 4.05 -0.15
CA ASP A 7 14.43 4.85 1.01
C ASP A 7 13.52 4.48 2.19
N ARG A 8 14.11 4.23 3.37
CA ARG A 8 13.39 3.91 4.61
C ARG A 8 12.36 4.99 5.04
N SER A 9 12.48 6.22 4.54
CA SER A 9 11.50 7.28 4.79
C SER A 9 10.11 6.93 4.19
N GLY A 10 10.07 6.33 2.99
CA GLY A 10 8.82 5.90 2.34
C GLY A 10 8.11 4.77 3.09
N PHE A 11 8.86 3.92 3.78
CA PHE A 11 8.29 2.87 4.65
C PHE A 11 7.51 3.45 5.83
N THR A 12 8.00 4.54 6.41
CA THR A 12 7.34 5.14 7.59
C THR A 12 5.97 5.71 7.23
N SER A 13 5.83 6.33 6.05
CA SER A 13 4.54 6.82 5.54
C SER A 13 3.58 5.68 5.22
N ILE A 14 4.05 4.62 4.57
CA ILE A 14 3.19 3.47 4.20
C ILE A 14 2.73 2.71 5.44
N SER A 15 3.63 2.38 6.36
CA SER A 15 3.24 1.72 7.62
C SER A 15 2.21 2.54 8.41
N ARG A 16 2.39 3.87 8.45
CA ARG A 16 1.42 4.79 9.07
C ARG A 16 0.11 4.89 8.29
N HIS A 17 0.16 4.79 6.97
CA HIS A 17 -1.03 4.74 6.13
C HIS A 17 -1.84 3.48 6.44
N LEU A 18 -1.23 2.31 6.31
CA LEU A 18 -1.88 1.01 6.50
C LEU A 18 -2.44 0.84 7.92
N ALA A 19 -1.70 1.30 8.94
CA ALA A 19 -2.14 1.20 10.33
C ALA A 19 -3.47 1.91 10.63
N ARG A 20 -3.89 2.88 9.79
CA ARG A 20 -5.19 3.57 9.99
C ARG A 20 -6.39 2.66 9.77
N PHE A 21 -6.22 1.57 9.02
CA PHE A 21 -7.28 0.63 8.65
C PHE A 21 -7.33 -0.61 9.56
N GLY A 22 -6.46 -0.68 10.57
CA GLY A 22 -6.33 -1.86 11.44
C GLY A 22 -5.29 -2.86 10.94
N GLU A 23 -5.15 -3.98 11.65
CA GLU A 23 -4.18 -5.02 11.31
C GLU A 23 -4.66 -5.87 10.11
N SER A 24 -3.74 -6.17 9.21
CA SER A 24 -3.93 -7.09 8.08
C SER A 24 -2.67 -7.94 7.91
N SER A 25 -2.85 -9.26 7.84
CA SER A 25 -1.79 -10.24 7.61
C SER A 25 -1.08 -9.98 6.26
N ASP A 26 -1.84 -9.74 5.22
CA ASP A 26 -1.32 -9.44 3.87
C ASP A 26 -0.51 -8.14 3.84
N ASN A 27 -1.01 -7.07 4.46
CA ASN A 27 -0.30 -5.79 4.56
C ASN A 27 1.03 -5.97 5.32
N LYS A 28 1.01 -6.72 6.42
CA LYS A 28 2.20 -7.01 7.21
C LYS A 28 3.24 -7.77 6.38
N ARG A 29 2.83 -8.81 5.65
CA ARG A 29 3.72 -9.58 4.77
C ARG A 29 4.32 -8.73 3.64
N MET A 30 3.53 -7.82 3.06
CA MET A 30 4.04 -6.87 2.07
C MET A 30 5.10 -5.93 2.66
N LEU A 31 4.86 -5.37 3.86
CA LEU A 31 5.83 -4.53 4.56
C LEU A 31 7.13 -5.29 4.87
N GLU A 32 7.03 -6.51 5.41
CA GLU A 32 8.18 -7.38 5.69
C GLU A 32 9.00 -7.67 4.41
N LYS A 33 8.32 -7.92 3.29
CA LYS A 33 8.99 -8.16 2.00
C LYS A 33 9.69 -6.92 1.49
N LEU A 34 9.07 -5.75 1.62
CA LEU A 34 9.69 -4.48 1.27
C LEU A 34 10.93 -4.23 2.16
N ASP A 35 10.87 -4.52 3.47
CA ASP A 35 12.00 -4.36 4.38
C ASP A 35 13.19 -5.24 3.97
N ALA A 36 12.94 -6.49 3.62
CA ALA A 36 13.96 -7.40 3.11
C ALA A 36 14.57 -6.92 1.78
N ILE A 37 13.77 -6.32 0.89
CA ILE A 37 14.28 -5.69 -0.33
C ILE A 37 15.18 -4.48 0.00
N ALA A 38 14.77 -3.63 0.95
CA ALA A 38 15.57 -2.49 1.37
C ALA A 38 16.89 -2.90 2.07
N ALA A 39 16.92 -4.07 2.71
CA ALA A 39 18.13 -4.68 3.26
C ALA A 39 19.04 -5.33 2.20
N GLY A 40 18.57 -5.47 0.95
CA GLY A 40 19.28 -6.16 -0.13
C GLY A 40 19.22 -7.69 -0.03
N GLU A 41 18.31 -8.22 0.78
CA GLU A 41 18.09 -9.66 0.97
C GLU A 41 17.19 -10.26 -0.11
N LEU A 42 16.31 -9.44 -0.70
CA LEU A 42 15.41 -9.81 -1.80
C LEU A 42 15.51 -8.82 -2.96
N GLU A 43 15.34 -9.33 -4.17
CA GLU A 43 15.16 -8.51 -5.37
C GLU A 43 13.71 -8.03 -5.47
N ALA A 44 13.52 -6.77 -5.85
CA ALA A 44 12.20 -6.18 -6.02
C ALA A 44 11.47 -6.78 -7.23
N THR A 45 10.21 -7.13 -7.05
CA THR A 45 9.31 -7.55 -8.14
C THR A 45 8.39 -6.41 -8.58
N GLY A 46 7.67 -6.61 -9.68
CA GLY A 46 6.65 -5.66 -10.13
C GLY A 46 5.51 -5.47 -9.12
N TYR A 47 5.20 -6.46 -8.28
CA TYR A 47 4.19 -6.33 -7.23
C TYR A 47 4.64 -5.35 -6.15
N ASP A 48 5.89 -5.48 -5.70
CA ASP A 48 6.48 -4.62 -4.66
C ASP A 48 6.50 -3.16 -5.07
N VAL A 49 6.89 -2.90 -6.32
CA VAL A 49 6.93 -1.54 -6.87
C VAL A 49 5.51 -0.96 -6.98
N ARG A 50 4.53 -1.74 -7.46
CA ARG A 50 3.14 -1.26 -7.57
C ARG A 50 2.52 -1.00 -6.21
N PHE A 51 2.68 -1.92 -5.26
CA PHE A 51 2.20 -1.75 -3.89
C PHE A 51 2.81 -0.50 -3.26
N LEU A 52 4.15 -0.39 -3.25
CA LEU A 52 4.82 0.76 -2.66
C LEU A 52 4.33 2.09 -3.27
N THR A 53 4.30 2.17 -4.60
CA THR A 53 3.93 3.42 -5.29
C THR A 53 2.47 3.77 -5.08
N HIS A 54 1.58 2.78 -5.09
CA HIS A 54 0.16 2.94 -4.78
C HIS A 54 -0.05 3.46 -3.35
N GLU A 55 0.46 2.75 -2.34
CA GLU A 55 0.25 3.10 -0.92
C GLU A 55 0.86 4.46 -0.57
N GLN A 56 2.04 4.77 -1.11
CA GLN A 56 2.67 6.08 -0.92
C GLN A 56 1.80 7.20 -1.50
N ARG A 57 1.23 6.97 -2.69
CA ARG A 57 0.40 7.97 -3.34
C ARG A 57 -0.95 8.14 -2.65
N GLU A 58 -1.58 7.05 -2.22
CA GLU A 58 -2.79 7.10 -1.43
C GLU A 58 -2.56 7.91 -0.13
N PHE A 59 -1.45 7.66 0.57
CA PHE A 59 -1.06 8.42 1.77
C PHE A 59 -0.89 9.93 1.52
N GLU A 60 -0.21 10.32 0.44
CA GLU A 60 -0.04 11.74 0.07
C GLU A 60 -1.40 12.42 -0.15
N ARG A 61 -2.34 11.72 -0.77
CA ARG A 61 -3.67 12.25 -1.06
C ARG A 61 -4.53 12.40 0.18
N TYR A 62 -4.46 11.42 1.10
CA TYR A 62 -5.04 11.53 2.43
C TYR A 62 -4.48 12.75 3.18
N THR A 63 -3.15 12.91 3.19
CA THR A 63 -2.47 14.04 3.82
C THR A 63 -2.90 15.38 3.21
N ALA A 64 -3.01 15.48 1.89
CA ALA A 64 -3.47 16.68 1.19
C ALA A 64 -4.92 17.07 1.52
N ARG A 65 -5.75 16.10 1.97
CA ARG A 65 -7.12 16.34 2.45
C ARG A 65 -7.21 16.60 3.95
N GLY A 66 -6.08 16.72 4.65
CA GLY A 66 -6.03 16.94 6.10
C GLY A 66 -6.10 15.66 6.93
N TRP A 67 -6.08 14.48 6.30
CA TRP A 67 -6.14 13.17 6.95
C TRP A 67 -4.77 12.49 7.03
N THR A 68 -3.79 13.23 7.56
CA THR A 68 -2.45 12.69 7.81
C THR A 68 -2.49 11.55 8.83
N ASP A 69 -3.37 11.66 9.84
CA ASP A 69 -3.66 10.66 10.86
C ASP A 69 -5.15 10.38 10.98
N GLY A 70 -5.49 9.17 11.41
CA GLY A 70 -6.86 8.76 11.71
C GLY A 70 -7.77 8.72 10.48
N LEU A 71 -9.06 8.62 10.78
CA LEU A 71 -10.14 8.51 9.81
C LEU A 71 -11.35 9.34 10.29
N PRO A 72 -12.26 9.75 9.40
CA PRO A 72 -13.56 10.30 9.79
C PRO A 72 -14.27 9.41 10.84
N LEU A 73 -15.04 9.99 11.76
CA LEU A 73 -15.77 9.16 12.74
C LEU A 73 -16.96 8.43 12.11
N ASP A 74 -17.57 9.04 11.10
CA ASP A 74 -18.68 8.45 10.35
C ASP A 74 -18.18 7.39 9.36
N MET A 75 -18.72 6.17 9.45
CA MET A 75 -18.25 5.03 8.65
C MET A 75 -18.47 5.23 7.15
N ASP A 76 -19.55 5.92 6.75
CA ASP A 76 -19.80 6.17 5.34
C ASP A 76 -18.80 7.20 4.79
N GLU A 77 -18.43 8.21 5.60
CA GLU A 77 -17.35 9.13 5.26
C GLU A 77 -15.99 8.44 5.17
N GLN A 78 -15.68 7.50 6.08
CA GLN A 78 -14.46 6.70 6.00
C GLN A 78 -14.40 5.93 4.67
N HIS A 79 -15.49 5.23 4.34
CA HIS A 79 -15.58 4.45 3.11
C HIS A 79 -15.46 5.34 1.87
N ARG A 80 -16.15 6.49 1.84
CA ARG A 80 -16.07 7.44 0.72
C ARG A 80 -14.66 8.00 0.55
N LEU A 81 -13.99 8.36 1.64
CA LEU A 81 -12.62 8.87 1.61
C LEU A 81 -11.68 7.79 1.06
N TRP A 82 -11.74 6.58 1.61
CA TRP A 82 -10.94 5.45 1.16
C TRP A 82 -11.17 5.16 -0.32
N ASN A 83 -12.42 4.91 -0.73
CA ASN A 83 -12.72 4.54 -2.10
C ASN A 83 -12.29 5.61 -3.11
N THR A 84 -12.43 6.88 -2.74
CA THR A 84 -12.01 8.00 -3.60
C THR A 84 -10.49 8.05 -3.74
N GLU A 85 -9.75 8.05 -2.62
CA GLU A 85 -8.29 8.17 -2.70
C GLU A 85 -7.62 6.92 -3.25
N HIS A 86 -8.13 5.75 -2.91
CA HIS A 86 -7.68 4.47 -3.43
C HIS A 86 -7.82 4.43 -4.96
N THR A 87 -9.01 4.76 -5.47
CA THR A 87 -9.26 4.77 -6.93
C THR A 87 -8.38 5.80 -7.63
N CYS A 88 -8.28 7.03 -7.10
CA CYS A 88 -7.43 8.05 -7.70
C CYS A 88 -5.93 7.67 -7.67
N ALA A 89 -5.45 7.00 -6.62
CA ALA A 89 -4.06 6.53 -6.56
C ALA A 89 -3.76 5.45 -7.61
N LEU A 90 -4.69 4.53 -7.85
CA LEU A 90 -4.60 3.56 -8.94
C LEU A 90 -4.56 4.24 -10.31
N GLU A 91 -5.43 5.22 -10.52
CA GLU A 91 -5.53 5.97 -11.78
C GLU A 91 -4.27 6.82 -12.05
N ASP A 92 -3.67 7.43 -11.03
CA ASP A 92 -2.45 8.24 -11.13
C ASP A 92 -1.28 7.43 -11.73
N TYR A 93 -1.24 6.10 -11.55
CA TYR A 93 -0.24 5.21 -12.12
C TYR A 93 -0.78 4.27 -13.22
N GLY A 94 -2.05 4.41 -13.62
CA GLY A 94 -2.68 3.53 -14.60
C GLY A 94 -2.72 2.06 -14.17
N VAL A 95 -2.79 1.78 -12.87
CA VAL A 95 -2.81 0.42 -12.33
C VAL A 95 -4.22 -0.15 -12.45
N ASN A 96 -4.36 -1.21 -13.26
CA ASN A 96 -5.55 -2.03 -13.27
C ASN A 96 -5.33 -3.23 -12.35
N VAL A 97 -5.90 -3.21 -11.14
CA VAL A 97 -5.69 -4.25 -10.12
C VAL A 97 -6.17 -5.64 -10.54
N MET A 98 -7.17 -5.72 -11.44
CA MET A 98 -7.65 -7.00 -11.98
C MET A 98 -6.62 -7.68 -12.89
N ARG A 99 -5.77 -6.90 -13.55
CA ARG A 99 -4.70 -7.40 -14.44
C ARG A 99 -3.34 -7.41 -13.75
N PHE A 100 -3.11 -6.47 -12.84
CA PHE A 100 -1.85 -6.23 -12.15
C PHE A 100 -2.12 -6.05 -10.66
N PRO A 101 -2.30 -7.16 -9.92
CA PRO A 101 -2.56 -7.09 -8.48
C PRO A 101 -1.47 -6.30 -7.75
N LEU A 102 -1.87 -5.62 -6.67
CA LEU A 102 -0.96 -4.89 -5.78
C LEU A 102 -0.18 -5.88 -4.91
N PHE A 103 -0.88 -6.81 -4.27
CA PHE A 103 -0.27 -7.78 -3.38
C PHE A 103 0.53 -8.82 -4.15
N HIS A 104 1.73 -9.09 -3.64
CA HIS A 104 2.51 -10.22 -4.10
C HIS A 104 1.79 -11.52 -3.71
N PRO A 105 1.70 -12.54 -4.59
CA PRO A 105 0.98 -13.78 -4.27
C PRO A 105 1.45 -14.44 -2.97
N ALA A 106 2.76 -14.46 -2.72
CA ALA A 106 3.33 -14.98 -1.47
C ALA A 106 2.95 -14.18 -0.19
N ALA A 107 2.40 -12.97 -0.34
CA ALA A 107 1.92 -12.17 0.77
C ALA A 107 0.45 -12.45 1.09
N LEU A 108 -0.30 -13.07 0.17
CA LEU A 108 -1.68 -13.45 0.42
C LEU A 108 -1.69 -14.64 1.39
N GLU A 109 -2.56 -14.61 2.39
CA GLU A 109 -2.94 -15.83 3.09
C GLU A 109 -3.62 -16.79 2.11
N ASP A 110 -3.17 -18.04 2.08
CA ASP A 110 -3.93 -19.11 1.42
C ASP A 110 -5.26 -19.18 2.15
N SER A 111 -6.33 -18.71 1.50
CA SER A 111 -7.70 -18.94 1.97
C SER A 111 -8.06 -20.40 1.70
N ASP A 112 -7.37 -21.33 2.37
CA ASP A 112 -7.79 -22.72 2.49
C ASP A 112 -8.87 -22.78 3.58
N ASP A 113 -10.05 -22.23 3.30
CA ASP A 113 -11.28 -22.53 4.06
C ASP A 113 -12.49 -22.16 3.20
N TRP A 114 -13.21 -23.19 2.76
CA TRP A 114 -14.51 -23.14 2.08
C TRP A 114 -15.64 -23.44 3.06
#